data_AF-A0A8H6C286-F1
#
_entry.id   AF-A0A8H6C286-F1
#
_cell.length_a   1.000
_cell.length_b   1.000
_cell.length_c   1.000
_cell.angle_alpha   90.00
_cell.angle_beta   90.00
_cell.angle_gamma   90.00
#
_symmetry.space_group_name_H-M   'P 1'
#
loop_
_entity.id
_entity.type
_entity.pdbx_description
1 polymer ?
#
loop_
_entity_poly.entity_id
_entity_poly.type
_entity_poly.pdbx_seq_one_letter_code
_entity_poly.pdbx_strand_id
1 'polypeptide(L)'
;MGGTFMSLPIDYRENFITQLHNALTGFNGNNIDEAIEFSQQSQTKCVGITIETRPDYCTETHLSDMLKYGCTRLEIGVQSVYEDVARDTNRGHTVKAVCETFAVAKDAGYKVVSHMMPDLPNVGMERDLEQFKEYFENPEFRTDGLKLYPTLVIRGTGLYELWKQGLYKSYNANALIDLVARIMALVPPWTRIYRVQRDIPMPLVTSGVENGNLRELALARMKDFGTSCRDVRTREVGIQEVHHKVVPDQVELIRRDYYANGGWETFLSYEDPKQDILIGLLRLRKASKKYTYRKEFASQPTSIVRELHVYGSVVPLHSRDPRKFQHQGFGTLLMEEAARIAKEEHGSEKISVISGVGVRNYYAKLGYELDGPYMSKML
;
A
#
# COMPACT_ATOMS: atom_id res chain seq x y z
N MET A 1 10.46 6.40 -8.71
CA MET A 1 11.11 6.14 -7.41
C MET A 1 12.05 7.29 -7.10
N GLY A 2 12.26 7.63 -5.83
CA GLY A 2 13.22 8.67 -5.42
C GLY A 2 12.80 9.57 -4.26
N GLY A 3 11.51 9.57 -3.89
CA GLY A 3 11.01 10.30 -2.70
C GLY A 3 10.91 11.82 -2.84
N THR A 4 11.37 12.41 -3.95
CA THR A 4 11.37 13.86 -4.20
C THR A 4 10.68 14.26 -5.50
N PHE A 5 9.99 13.34 -6.18
CA PHE A 5 9.34 13.63 -7.46
C PHE A 5 8.39 14.84 -7.36
N MET A 6 7.66 14.96 -6.26
CA MET A 6 6.71 16.05 -6.02
C MET A 6 7.37 17.39 -5.68
N SER A 7 8.67 17.43 -5.41
CA SER A 7 9.40 18.69 -5.22
C SER A 7 9.89 19.28 -6.54
N LEU A 8 9.75 18.56 -7.65
CA LEU A 8 10.19 19.03 -8.97
C LEU A 8 9.17 20.01 -9.58
N PRO A 9 9.61 20.89 -10.50
CA PRO A 9 8.71 21.81 -11.20
C PRO A 9 7.54 21.09 -11.86
N ILE A 10 6.36 21.73 -11.90
CA ILE A 10 5.13 21.15 -12.43
C ILE A 10 5.32 20.65 -13.86
N ASP A 11 5.92 21.46 -14.73
CA ASP A 11 6.16 21.12 -16.14
C ASP A 11 6.99 19.85 -16.31
N TYR A 12 7.99 19.63 -15.42
CA TYR A 12 8.77 18.40 -15.43
C TYR A 12 7.91 17.21 -15.03
N ARG A 13 7.13 17.34 -13.94
CA ARG A 13 6.27 16.26 -13.43
C ARG A 13 5.21 15.86 -14.45
N GLU A 14 4.51 16.84 -15.04
CA GLU A 14 3.50 16.58 -16.07
C GLU A 14 4.12 15.93 -17.30
N ASN A 15 5.21 16.48 -17.84
CA ASN A 15 5.87 15.88 -18.99
C ASN A 15 6.34 14.45 -18.70
N PHE A 16 6.93 14.20 -17.52
CA PHE A 16 7.40 12.87 -17.14
C PHE A 16 6.24 11.84 -17.12
N ILE A 17 5.10 12.20 -16.53
CA ILE A 17 3.93 11.31 -16.47
C ILE A 17 3.29 11.14 -17.86
N THR A 18 3.21 12.20 -18.67
CA THR A 18 2.73 12.13 -20.05
C THR A 18 3.56 11.12 -20.86
N GLN A 19 4.89 11.21 -20.79
CA GLN A 19 5.75 10.28 -21.50
C GLN A 19 5.64 8.83 -21.00
N LEU A 20 5.32 8.62 -19.71
CA LEU A 20 5.01 7.29 -19.18
C LEU A 20 3.73 6.69 -19.80
N HIS A 21 2.67 7.49 -19.94
CA HIS A 21 1.45 7.03 -20.61
C HIS A 21 1.69 6.78 -22.11
N ASN A 22 2.39 7.68 -22.79
CA ASN A 22 2.77 7.56 -24.20
C ASN A 22 3.54 6.27 -24.48
N ALA A 23 4.47 5.91 -23.60
CA ALA A 23 5.26 4.68 -23.75
C ALA A 23 4.40 3.39 -23.72
N LEU A 24 3.24 3.42 -23.04
CA LEU A 24 2.32 2.28 -22.97
C LEU A 24 1.29 2.27 -24.10
N THR A 25 0.95 3.45 -24.64
CA THR A 25 -0.11 3.62 -25.65
C THR A 25 0.42 3.67 -27.07
N GLY A 26 1.67 4.11 -27.26
CA GLY A 26 2.20 4.53 -28.56
C GLY A 26 1.71 5.91 -29.02
N PHE A 27 0.92 6.62 -28.21
CA PHE A 27 0.52 8.00 -28.47
C PHE A 27 1.73 8.93 -28.39
N ASN A 28 1.74 10.01 -29.18
CA ASN A 28 2.79 11.01 -29.15
C ASN A 28 2.18 12.40 -28.97
N GLY A 29 2.20 12.87 -27.73
CA GLY A 29 1.67 14.18 -27.34
C GLY A 29 2.30 14.66 -26.03
N ASN A 30 2.10 15.94 -25.72
CA ASN A 30 2.65 16.57 -24.51
C ASN A 30 1.57 16.92 -23.48
N ASN A 31 0.29 16.75 -23.83
CA ASN A 31 -0.84 16.99 -22.93
C ASN A 31 -1.11 15.73 -22.09
N ILE A 32 -1.10 15.89 -20.78
CA ILE A 32 -1.34 14.81 -19.82
C ILE A 32 -2.77 14.26 -19.89
N ASP A 33 -3.77 15.12 -20.08
CA ASP A 33 -5.17 14.72 -20.11
C ASP A 33 -5.45 13.87 -21.35
N GLU A 34 -4.93 14.27 -22.51
CA GLU A 34 -4.99 13.47 -23.74
C GLU A 34 -4.29 12.11 -23.57
N ALA A 35 -3.06 12.10 -23.02
CA ALA A 35 -2.31 10.87 -22.82
C ALA A 35 -3.04 9.87 -21.91
N ILE A 36 -3.76 10.36 -20.90
CA ILE A 36 -4.59 9.54 -20.00
C ILE A 36 -5.80 8.96 -20.74
N GLU A 37 -6.47 9.73 -21.59
CA GLU A 37 -7.60 9.24 -22.40
C GLU A 37 -7.17 8.10 -23.33
N PHE A 38 -6.05 8.26 -24.05
CA PHE A 38 -5.48 7.19 -24.86
C PHE A 38 -5.06 5.98 -24.00
N SER A 39 -4.53 6.23 -22.79
CA SER A 39 -4.12 5.16 -21.86
C SER A 39 -5.27 4.29 -21.37
N GLN A 40 -6.49 4.85 -21.24
CA GLN A 40 -7.67 4.08 -20.86
C GLN A 40 -8.06 3.03 -21.91
N GLN A 41 -7.81 3.31 -23.19
CA GLN A 41 -8.15 2.42 -24.31
C GLN A 41 -6.99 1.52 -24.74
N SER A 42 -5.79 1.70 -24.18
CA SER A 42 -4.60 0.93 -24.57
C SER A 42 -4.77 -0.57 -24.35
N GLN A 43 -4.12 -1.35 -25.22
CA GLN A 43 -3.94 -2.80 -25.03
C GLN A 43 -3.08 -3.08 -23.80
N THR A 44 -1.98 -2.32 -23.63
CA THR A 44 -1.11 -2.39 -22.45
C THR A 44 -1.57 -1.36 -21.44
N LYS A 45 -2.16 -1.84 -20.34
CA LYS A 45 -2.90 -1.00 -19.40
C LYS A 45 -2.07 -0.54 -18.21
N CYS A 46 -2.12 0.76 -17.92
CA CYS A 46 -1.64 1.30 -16.65
C CYS A 46 -2.69 1.08 -15.56
N VAL A 47 -2.57 -0.01 -14.80
CA VAL A 47 -3.54 -0.39 -13.76
C VAL A 47 -3.35 0.37 -12.44
N GLY A 48 -2.24 1.09 -12.30
CA GLY A 48 -2.00 1.97 -11.15
C GLY A 48 -0.58 2.55 -11.18
N ILE A 49 -0.46 3.81 -10.77
CA ILE A 49 0.83 4.48 -10.57
C ILE A 49 1.10 4.59 -9.06
N THR A 50 2.37 4.38 -8.69
CA THR A 50 2.86 4.59 -7.32
C THR A 50 3.86 5.73 -7.28
N ILE A 51 3.59 6.72 -6.44
CA ILE A 51 4.49 7.86 -6.24
C ILE A 51 5.05 7.80 -4.81
N GLU A 52 6.38 7.74 -4.72
CA GLU A 52 7.12 7.84 -3.46
C GLU A 52 7.39 9.31 -3.17
N THR A 53 7.11 9.76 -1.95
CA THR A 53 7.32 11.16 -1.57
C THR A 53 7.63 11.29 -0.08
N ARG A 54 7.86 12.53 0.36
CA ARG A 54 7.95 12.92 1.75
C ARG A 54 6.63 13.56 2.20
N PRO A 55 6.27 13.51 3.50
CA PRO A 55 5.00 14.05 3.99
C PRO A 55 4.86 15.56 3.75
N ASP A 56 5.96 16.32 3.71
CA ASP A 56 5.96 17.76 3.39
C ASP A 56 5.55 18.07 1.93
N TYR A 57 5.58 17.08 1.04
CA TYR A 57 5.08 17.18 -0.34
C TYR A 57 3.78 16.41 -0.56
N CYS A 58 2.92 16.38 0.46
CA CYS A 58 1.58 15.76 0.44
C CYS A 58 0.46 16.72 0.84
N THR A 59 0.62 18.02 0.57
CA THR A 59 -0.49 18.99 0.67
C THR A 59 -1.63 18.63 -0.28
N GLU A 60 -2.81 19.20 -0.06
CA GLU A 60 -4.00 18.99 -0.90
C GLU A 60 -3.75 19.28 -2.39
N THR A 61 -2.91 20.28 -2.70
CA THR A 61 -2.47 20.58 -4.07
C THR A 61 -1.66 19.42 -4.65
N HIS A 62 -0.64 18.94 -3.93
CA HIS A 62 0.19 17.83 -4.40
C HIS A 62 -0.61 16.53 -4.55
N LEU A 63 -1.51 16.23 -3.61
CA LEU A 63 -2.38 15.05 -3.70
C LEU A 63 -3.36 15.16 -4.87
N SER A 64 -3.82 16.36 -5.22
CA SER A 64 -4.66 16.60 -6.39
C SER A 64 -3.90 16.42 -7.71
N ASP A 65 -2.65 16.89 -7.78
CA ASP A 65 -1.76 16.65 -8.93
C ASP A 65 -1.54 15.15 -9.14
N MET A 66 -1.26 14.41 -8.07
CA MET A 66 -1.09 12.97 -8.13
C MET A 66 -2.36 12.25 -8.66
N LEU A 67 -3.56 12.72 -8.29
CA LEU A 67 -4.82 12.16 -8.80
C LEU A 67 -4.94 12.43 -10.30
N LYS A 68 -4.59 13.64 -10.74
CA LYS A 68 -4.54 14.02 -12.17
C LYS A 68 -3.59 13.09 -12.93
N TYR A 69 -2.45 12.72 -12.35
CA TYR A 69 -1.47 11.81 -12.94
C TYR A 69 -1.93 10.35 -13.01
N GLY A 70 -3.11 9.99 -12.48
CA GLY A 70 -3.56 8.59 -12.38
C GLY A 70 -2.86 7.79 -11.28
N CYS A 71 -2.27 8.47 -10.28
CA CYS A 71 -1.71 7.83 -9.10
C CYS A 71 -2.83 7.17 -8.27
N THR A 72 -2.57 5.95 -7.81
CA THR A 72 -3.51 5.17 -6.98
C THR A 72 -2.91 4.82 -5.62
N ARG A 73 -1.58 4.86 -5.51
CA ARG A 73 -0.84 4.53 -4.30
C ARG A 73 0.26 5.56 -4.05
N LEU A 74 0.32 6.04 -2.82
CA LEU A 74 1.44 6.85 -2.35
C LEU A 74 2.26 6.09 -1.33
N GLU A 75 3.55 6.34 -1.34
CA GLU A 75 4.46 5.81 -0.34
C GLU A 75 5.20 6.92 0.39
N ILE A 76 5.16 6.87 1.72
CA ILE A 76 5.75 7.88 2.59
C ILE A 76 6.89 7.28 3.39
N GLY A 77 8.05 7.93 3.32
CA GLY A 77 9.22 7.55 4.10
C GLY A 77 9.15 8.03 5.56
N VAL A 78 8.37 7.33 6.40
CA VAL A 78 8.18 7.59 7.84
C VAL A 78 9.44 7.27 8.65
N GLN A 79 10.01 6.09 8.39
CA GLN A 79 11.19 5.50 9.03
C GLN A 79 11.01 5.14 10.51
N SER A 80 10.54 6.05 11.36
CA SER A 80 10.27 5.83 12.79
C SER A 80 9.00 6.55 13.25
N VAL A 81 8.36 6.02 14.29
CA VAL A 81 7.23 6.66 14.97
C VAL A 81 7.68 7.64 16.07
N TYR A 82 8.98 7.77 16.31
CA TYR A 82 9.50 8.63 17.38
C TYR A 82 10.03 9.97 16.86
N GLU A 83 9.62 11.07 17.51
CA GLU A 83 10.03 12.43 17.15
C GLU A 83 11.52 12.70 17.47
N ASP A 84 12.09 12.08 18.51
CA ASP A 84 13.52 12.18 18.82
C ASP A 84 14.37 11.61 17.68
N VAL A 85 14.00 10.45 17.14
CA VAL A 85 14.70 9.81 16.02
C VAL A 85 14.60 10.65 14.75
N ALA A 86 13.41 11.21 14.45
CA ALA A 86 13.22 12.07 13.29
C ALA A 86 14.08 13.34 13.36
N ARG A 87 14.21 13.94 14.55
CA ARG A 87 15.07 15.11 14.80
C ARG A 87 16.55 14.75 14.72
N ASP A 88 16.98 13.71 15.42
CA ASP A 88 18.39 13.37 15.58
C ASP A 88 19.00 12.84 14.27
N THR A 89 18.17 12.25 13.40
CA THR A 89 18.57 11.82 12.04
C THR A 89 18.43 12.91 10.97
N ASN A 90 18.05 14.13 11.37
CA ASN A 90 17.77 15.27 10.48
C ASN A 90 16.84 14.89 9.32
N ARG A 91 15.71 14.25 9.66
CA ARG A 91 14.81 13.64 8.67
C ARG A 91 14.10 14.66 7.79
N GLY A 92 13.87 15.87 8.30
CA GLY A 92 13.21 16.97 7.59
C GLY A 92 11.67 16.94 7.65
N HIS A 93 11.07 16.14 8.53
CA HIS A 93 9.65 16.17 8.87
C HIS A 93 9.41 15.63 10.28
N THR A 94 8.22 15.89 10.83
CA THR A 94 7.75 15.36 12.13
C THR A 94 6.85 14.15 11.93
N VAL A 95 6.74 13.33 12.97
CA VAL A 95 5.79 12.20 13.01
C VAL A 95 4.36 12.72 12.93
N LYS A 96 4.06 13.83 13.61
CA LYS A 96 2.74 14.49 13.51
C LYS A 96 2.34 14.82 12.05
N ALA A 97 3.27 15.39 11.26
CA ALA A 97 3.00 15.73 9.86
C ALA A 97 2.73 14.48 9.00
N VAL A 98 3.37 13.35 9.32
CA VAL A 98 3.09 12.05 8.68
C VAL A 98 1.66 11.61 8.97
N CYS A 99 1.21 11.65 10.23
CA CYS A 99 -0.14 11.22 10.62
C CYS A 99 -1.23 12.08 9.96
N GLU A 100 -1.02 13.39 9.89
CA GLU A 100 -1.91 14.32 9.17
C GLU A 100 -1.95 14.03 7.66
N THR A 101 -0.78 13.79 7.05
CA THR A 101 -0.67 13.36 5.65
C THR A 101 -1.46 12.08 5.38
N PHE A 102 -1.37 11.09 6.29
CA PHE A 102 -2.11 9.84 6.16
C PHE A 102 -3.63 10.06 6.20
N ALA A 103 -4.12 10.95 7.05
CA ALA A 103 -5.55 11.28 7.11
C ALA A 103 -6.06 11.84 5.78
N VAL A 104 -5.41 12.88 5.26
CA VAL A 104 -5.81 13.55 4.01
C VAL A 104 -5.65 12.60 2.81
N ALA A 105 -4.56 11.83 2.77
CA ALA A 105 -4.33 10.80 1.74
C ALA A 105 -5.44 9.74 1.71
N LYS A 106 -5.81 9.19 2.87
CA LYS A 106 -6.87 8.17 2.98
C LYS A 106 -8.23 8.75 2.60
N ASP A 107 -8.55 9.99 2.98
CA ASP A 107 -9.79 10.69 2.60
C ASP A 107 -9.82 11.13 1.12
N ALA A 108 -8.66 11.26 0.46
CA ALA A 108 -8.57 11.39 -0.99
C ALA A 108 -8.67 10.03 -1.73
N GLY A 109 -8.75 8.93 -0.99
CA GLY A 109 -8.93 7.57 -1.51
C GLY A 109 -7.63 6.79 -1.74
N TYR A 110 -6.45 7.39 -1.60
CA TYR A 110 -5.20 6.71 -1.90
C TYR A 110 -4.98 5.46 -1.08
N LYS A 111 -4.37 4.45 -1.69
CA LYS A 111 -3.65 3.40 -0.94
C LYS A 111 -2.37 4.00 -0.34
N VAL A 112 -2.19 3.85 0.97
CA VAL A 112 -1.06 4.43 1.70
C VAL A 112 -0.11 3.32 2.11
N VAL A 113 1.16 3.46 1.73
CA VAL A 113 2.25 2.58 2.15
C VAL A 113 3.29 3.40 2.91
N SER A 114 3.82 2.87 4.00
CA SER A 114 4.94 3.48 4.70
C SER A 114 6.25 2.76 4.40
N HIS A 115 7.36 3.49 4.49
CA HIS A 115 8.68 2.89 4.68
C HIS A 115 9.02 3.02 6.16
N MET A 116 9.35 1.90 6.81
CA MET A 116 9.82 1.89 8.20
C MET A 116 11.20 1.24 8.26
N MET A 117 12.04 1.74 9.17
CA MET A 117 13.42 1.30 9.31
C MET A 117 13.69 0.90 10.77
N PRO A 118 13.89 -0.39 11.08
CA PRO A 118 14.50 -0.79 12.33
C PRO A 118 16.01 -0.52 12.33
N ASP A 119 16.63 -0.63 13.50
CA ASP A 119 18.08 -0.47 13.70
C ASP A 119 18.58 0.96 13.37
N LEU A 120 17.72 1.97 13.55
CA LEU A 120 18.12 3.37 13.41
C LEU A 120 18.99 3.82 14.60
N PRO A 121 19.86 4.84 14.43
CA PRO A 121 20.62 5.40 15.54
C PRO A 121 19.72 5.78 16.72
N ASN A 122 20.21 5.53 17.94
CA ASN A 122 19.54 5.82 19.21
C ASN A 122 18.22 5.03 19.46
N VAL A 123 17.89 4.04 18.62
CA VAL A 123 16.76 3.12 18.83
C VAL A 123 17.30 1.73 19.13
N GLY A 124 17.01 1.22 20.33
CA GLY A 124 17.37 -0.14 20.72
C GLY A 124 16.32 -1.18 20.31
N MET A 125 16.68 -2.45 20.43
CA MET A 125 15.85 -3.60 20.01
C MET A 125 14.42 -3.59 20.58
N GLU A 126 14.27 -3.28 21.87
CA GLU A 126 12.96 -3.20 22.52
C GLU A 126 12.12 -2.03 21.98
N ARG A 127 12.76 -0.88 21.75
CA ARG A 127 12.10 0.29 21.15
C ARG A 127 11.67 0.02 19.71
N ASP A 128 12.45 -0.74 18.93
CA ASP A 128 12.03 -1.14 17.59
C ASP A 128 10.75 -1.99 17.64
N LEU A 129 10.68 -2.96 18.55
CA LEU A 129 9.49 -3.81 18.65
C LEU A 129 8.25 -3.01 19.09
N GLU A 130 8.39 -2.12 20.08
CA GLU A 130 7.30 -1.25 20.52
C GLU A 130 6.88 -0.26 19.42
N GLN A 131 7.83 0.27 18.64
CA GLN A 131 7.53 1.09 17.47
C GLN A 131 6.60 0.38 16.48
N PHE A 132 6.85 -0.90 16.18
CA PHE A 132 6.00 -1.63 15.24
C PHE A 132 4.65 -2.02 15.85
N LYS A 133 4.61 -2.29 17.16
CA LYS A 133 3.35 -2.49 17.86
C LYS A 133 2.48 -1.23 17.81
N GLU A 134 3.04 -0.08 18.17
CA GLU A 134 2.37 1.22 18.04
C GLU A 134 1.91 1.46 16.59
N TYR A 135 2.77 1.20 15.61
CA TYR A 135 2.46 1.40 14.20
C TYR A 135 1.21 0.65 13.71
N PHE A 136 0.95 -0.56 14.22
CA PHE A 136 -0.22 -1.35 13.85
C PHE A 136 -1.43 -1.11 14.77
N GLU A 137 -1.21 -0.80 16.05
CA GLU A 137 -2.28 -0.61 17.02
C GLU A 137 -2.85 0.81 17.01
N ASN A 138 -2.00 1.84 16.86
CA ASN A 138 -2.38 3.25 16.90
C ASN A 138 -3.14 3.65 15.61
N PRO A 139 -4.38 4.18 15.72
CA PRO A 139 -5.18 4.58 14.56
C PRO A 139 -4.56 5.70 13.72
N GLU A 140 -3.58 6.44 14.23
CA GLU A 140 -2.87 7.48 13.48
C GLU A 140 -1.93 6.92 12.39
N PHE A 141 -1.67 5.60 12.36
CA PHE A 141 -0.83 4.97 11.35
C PHE A 141 -1.61 4.01 10.46
N ARG A 142 -1.88 2.77 10.95
CA ARG A 142 -2.66 1.69 10.30
C ARG A 142 -2.73 1.81 8.78
N THR A 143 -1.58 1.64 8.12
CA THR A 143 -1.49 1.78 6.67
C THR A 143 -1.83 0.48 5.96
N ASP A 144 -2.03 0.56 4.65
CA ASP A 144 -2.39 -0.59 3.82
C ASP A 144 -1.18 -1.47 3.49
N GLY A 145 0.03 -0.95 3.70
CA GLY A 145 1.25 -1.68 3.40
C GLY A 145 2.50 -1.07 3.98
N LEU A 146 3.50 -1.93 4.07
CA LEU A 146 4.78 -1.64 4.70
C LEU A 146 5.93 -2.07 3.77
N LYS A 147 6.93 -1.21 3.64
CA LYS A 147 8.27 -1.56 3.18
C LYS A 147 9.19 -1.55 4.41
N LEU A 148 9.59 -2.74 4.85
CA LEU A 148 10.42 -2.93 6.03
C LEU A 148 11.89 -2.94 5.59
N TYR A 149 12.62 -1.89 5.94
CA TYR A 149 13.99 -1.68 5.49
C TYR A 149 14.93 -1.52 6.68
N PRO A 150 15.53 -2.62 7.18
CA PRO A 150 16.59 -2.50 8.18
C PRO A 150 17.68 -1.52 7.74
N THR A 151 18.18 -0.76 8.70
CA THR A 151 19.18 0.27 8.45
C THR A 151 20.47 -0.35 7.92
N LEU A 152 21.03 0.29 6.89
CA LEU A 152 22.28 -0.13 6.25
C LEU A 152 23.29 1.00 6.31
N VAL A 153 24.53 0.68 6.66
CA VAL A 153 25.64 1.62 6.62
C VAL A 153 26.24 1.62 5.22
N ILE A 154 26.15 2.76 4.53
CA ILE A 154 26.64 2.92 3.15
C ILE A 154 27.66 4.06 3.12
N ARG A 155 28.78 3.85 2.43
CA ARG A 155 29.83 4.87 2.26
C ARG A 155 29.23 6.18 1.71
N GLY A 156 29.71 7.31 2.24
CA GLY A 156 29.25 8.65 1.81
C GLY A 156 27.94 9.12 2.46
N THR A 157 27.42 8.41 3.47
CA THR A 157 26.25 8.83 4.25
C THR A 157 26.67 9.36 5.62
N GLY A 158 25.84 10.20 6.25
CA GLY A 158 26.10 10.65 7.64
C GLY A 158 26.16 9.49 8.65
N LEU A 159 25.39 8.42 8.41
CA LEU A 159 25.43 7.21 9.23
C LEU A 159 26.78 6.48 9.17
N TYR A 160 27.47 6.52 8.02
CA TYR A 160 28.81 5.94 7.88
C TYR A 160 29.83 6.64 8.78
N GLU A 161 29.73 7.96 8.95
CA GLU A 161 30.63 8.69 9.85
C GLU A 161 30.38 8.33 11.32
N LEU A 162 29.11 8.17 11.72
CA LEU A 162 28.77 7.68 13.07
C LEU A 162 29.31 6.26 13.32
N TRP A 163 29.16 5.38 12.33
CA TRP A 163 29.70 4.02 12.39
C TRP A 163 31.22 4.02 12.51
N LYS A 164 31.91 4.82 11.70
CA LYS A 164 33.38 4.94 11.69
C LYS A 164 33.93 5.47 13.02
N GLN A 165 33.18 6.33 13.71
CA GLN A 165 33.53 6.86 15.03
C GLN A 165 33.17 5.92 16.18
N GLY A 166 32.51 4.78 15.90
CA GLY A 166 32.03 3.85 16.94
C GLY A 166 30.79 4.34 17.69
N LEU A 167 30.13 5.40 17.19
CA LEU A 167 28.91 5.96 17.77
C LEU A 167 27.63 5.25 17.29
N TYR A 168 27.73 4.43 16.24
CA TYR A 168 26.65 3.57 15.77
C TYR A 168 27.18 2.16 15.48
N LYS A 169 26.40 1.15 15.87
CA LYS A 169 26.68 -0.24 15.57
C LYS A 169 25.38 -0.92 15.16
N SER A 170 25.38 -1.51 13.97
CA SER A 170 24.25 -2.30 13.47
C SER A 170 23.99 -3.52 14.34
N TYR A 171 22.77 -4.02 14.29
CA TYR A 171 22.44 -5.32 14.86
C TYR A 171 23.26 -6.44 14.22
N ASN A 172 23.54 -7.48 15.01
CA ASN A 172 24.04 -8.72 14.45
C ASN A 172 22.94 -9.40 13.62
N ALA A 173 23.33 -10.19 12.63
CA ALA A 173 22.39 -10.80 11.68
C ALA A 173 21.29 -11.64 12.36
N ASN A 174 21.64 -12.44 13.37
CA ASN A 174 20.68 -13.31 14.06
C ASN A 174 19.64 -12.51 14.86
N ALA A 175 20.06 -11.45 15.54
CA ALA A 175 19.17 -10.56 16.29
C ALA A 175 18.24 -9.79 15.35
N LEU A 176 18.74 -9.36 14.19
CA LEU A 176 17.90 -8.72 13.18
C LEU A 176 16.86 -9.68 12.59
N ILE A 177 17.23 -10.93 12.32
CA ILE A 177 16.28 -11.97 11.86
C ILE A 177 15.20 -12.22 12.91
N ASP A 178 15.56 -12.32 14.20
CA ASP A 178 14.60 -12.46 15.30
C ASP A 178 13.64 -11.26 15.36
N LEU A 179 14.18 -10.03 15.33
CA LEU A 179 13.37 -8.81 15.32
C LEU A 179 12.37 -8.78 14.17
N VAL A 180 12.84 -9.03 12.94
CA VAL A 180 11.99 -9.01 11.75
C VAL A 180 10.91 -10.09 11.83
N ALA A 181 11.24 -11.29 12.32
CA ALA A 181 10.27 -12.37 12.53
C ALA A 181 9.17 -11.95 13.52
N ARG A 182 9.53 -11.29 14.63
CA ARG A 182 8.55 -10.75 15.60
C ARG A 182 7.69 -9.64 15.01
N ILE A 183 8.29 -8.71 14.25
CA ILE A 183 7.53 -7.65 13.55
C ILE A 183 6.54 -8.26 12.57
N MET A 184 6.96 -9.28 11.80
CA MET A 184 6.10 -9.98 10.83
C MET A 184 4.94 -10.70 11.51
N ALA A 185 5.10 -11.19 12.74
CA ALA A 185 4.02 -11.78 13.52
C ALA A 185 2.95 -10.76 13.96
N LEU A 186 3.30 -9.48 14.08
CA LEU A 186 2.38 -8.40 14.49
C LEU A 186 1.53 -7.86 13.33
N VAL A 187 1.87 -8.19 12.08
CA VAL A 187 1.24 -7.56 10.91
C VAL A 187 -0.23 -7.96 10.80
N PRO A 188 -1.15 -6.99 10.76
CA PRO A 188 -2.56 -7.30 10.70
C PRO A 188 -2.96 -7.80 9.30
N PRO A 189 -4.06 -8.59 9.18
CA PRO A 189 -4.49 -9.19 7.92
C PRO A 189 -4.83 -8.24 6.77
N TRP A 190 -5.04 -6.95 7.07
CA TRP A 190 -5.30 -5.92 6.06
C TRP A 190 -4.03 -5.22 5.56
N THR A 191 -2.84 -5.50 6.11
CA THR A 191 -1.58 -4.86 5.71
C THR A 191 -0.75 -5.80 4.83
N ARG A 192 -0.12 -5.24 3.78
CA ARG A 192 0.80 -5.98 2.90
C ARG A 192 2.25 -5.60 3.17
N ILE A 193 3.12 -6.57 3.46
CA ILE A 193 4.57 -6.32 3.47
C ILE A 193 5.12 -6.51 2.05
N TYR A 194 5.45 -5.39 1.40
CA TYR A 194 5.98 -5.42 0.03
C TYR A 194 7.41 -5.93 -0.05
N ARG A 195 8.25 -5.48 0.89
CA ARG A 195 9.67 -5.78 0.93
C ARG A 195 10.17 -5.89 2.36
N VAL A 196 11.12 -6.78 2.55
CA VAL A 196 11.86 -7.02 3.80
C VAL A 196 13.33 -6.96 3.40
N GLN A 197 13.90 -5.75 3.38
CA GLN A 197 15.19 -5.30 2.78
C GLN A 197 15.07 -4.51 1.46
N ARG A 198 16.09 -3.68 1.17
CA ARG A 198 16.23 -2.90 -0.07
C ARG A 198 17.07 -3.64 -1.12
N ASP A 199 16.86 -3.28 -2.38
CA ASP A 199 17.67 -3.78 -3.51
C ASP A 199 18.99 -2.99 -3.60
N ILE A 200 19.85 -3.13 -2.59
CA ILE A 200 21.18 -2.52 -2.58
C ILE A 200 22.21 -3.62 -2.80
N PRO A 201 23.12 -3.47 -3.79
CA PRO A 201 24.21 -4.41 -3.98
C PRO A 201 25.04 -4.57 -2.70
N MET A 202 25.17 -5.81 -2.22
CA MET A 202 25.91 -6.14 -0.99
C MET A 202 27.34 -5.56 -0.94
N PRO A 203 28.11 -5.46 -2.04
CA PRO A 203 29.43 -4.82 -2.01
C PRO A 203 29.44 -3.33 -1.62
N LEU A 204 28.28 -2.65 -1.70
CA LEU A 204 28.14 -1.25 -1.27
C LEU A 204 27.79 -1.12 0.22
N VAL A 205 27.36 -2.21 0.86
CA VAL A 205 26.97 -2.26 2.27
C VAL A 205 28.22 -2.45 3.12
N THR A 206 28.48 -1.52 4.02
CA THR A 206 29.62 -1.59 4.96
C THR A 206 29.25 -2.35 6.24
N SER A 207 28.03 -2.19 6.73
CA SER A 207 27.49 -2.84 7.94
C SER A 207 25.96 -2.88 7.86
N GLY A 208 25.32 -3.87 8.48
CA GLY A 208 23.87 -4.05 8.49
C GLY A 208 23.47 -5.47 8.10
N VAL A 209 22.47 -5.59 7.22
CA VAL A 209 22.02 -6.89 6.68
C VAL A 209 23.18 -7.55 5.93
N GLU A 210 23.43 -8.84 6.22
CA GLU A 210 24.52 -9.63 5.60
C GLU A 210 24.04 -10.52 4.43
N ASN A 211 22.74 -10.85 4.39
CA ASN A 211 22.17 -11.80 3.43
C ASN A 211 21.10 -11.16 2.54
N GLY A 212 21.03 -11.60 1.29
CA GLY A 212 20.03 -11.15 0.31
C GLY A 212 18.65 -11.80 0.43
N ASN A 213 18.39 -12.64 1.43
CA ASN A 213 17.15 -13.40 1.58
C ASN A 213 16.49 -13.23 2.98
N LEU A 214 16.54 -12.03 3.56
CA LEU A 214 16.07 -11.75 4.91
C LEU A 214 14.60 -12.17 5.17
N ARG A 215 13.72 -12.04 4.16
CA ARG A 215 12.31 -12.49 4.26
C ARG A 215 12.21 -13.98 4.56
N GLU A 216 12.97 -14.81 3.85
CA GLU A 216 12.93 -16.26 4.00
C GLU A 216 13.47 -16.69 5.36
N LEU A 217 14.58 -16.06 5.78
CA LEU A 217 15.18 -16.28 7.10
C LEU A 217 14.20 -15.90 8.22
N ALA A 218 13.51 -14.76 8.11
CA ALA A 218 12.51 -14.35 9.07
C ALA A 218 11.32 -15.32 9.12
N LEU A 219 10.77 -15.73 7.97
CA LEU A 219 9.67 -16.70 7.91
C LEU A 219 10.06 -18.07 8.48
N ALA A 220 11.28 -18.52 8.25
CA ALA A 220 11.81 -19.74 8.87
C ALA A 220 11.90 -19.58 10.38
N ARG A 221 12.44 -18.45 10.86
CA ARG A 221 12.59 -18.14 12.28
C ARG A 221 11.25 -18.06 13.01
N MET A 222 10.19 -17.58 12.36
CA MET A 222 8.83 -17.54 12.95
C MET A 222 8.31 -18.92 13.34
N LYS A 223 8.72 -19.99 12.62
CA LYS A 223 8.32 -21.36 12.94
C LYS A 223 8.81 -21.79 14.33
N ASP A 224 10.00 -21.34 14.72
CA ASP A 224 10.57 -21.63 16.04
C ASP A 224 9.79 -20.97 17.17
N PHE A 225 9.07 -19.87 16.87
CA PHE A 225 8.19 -19.19 17.83
C PHE A 225 6.77 -19.77 17.86
N GLY A 226 6.45 -20.70 16.97
CA GLY A 226 5.08 -21.17 16.79
C GLY A 226 4.12 -20.07 16.29
N THR A 227 4.64 -19.05 15.59
CA THR A 227 3.84 -17.95 15.05
C THR A 227 3.79 -17.98 13.52
N SER A 228 2.75 -17.36 12.95
CA SER A 228 2.52 -17.30 11.50
C SER A 228 2.38 -15.85 11.03
N CYS A 229 2.95 -15.53 9.87
CA CYS A 229 2.79 -14.21 9.24
C CYS A 229 1.43 -14.15 8.54
N ARG A 230 0.54 -13.27 9.01
CA ARG A 230 -0.80 -13.09 8.43
C ARG A 230 -0.91 -11.88 7.51
N ASP A 231 0.21 -11.40 6.96
CA ASP A 231 0.17 -10.31 5.99
C ASP A 231 -0.51 -10.73 4.68
N VAL A 232 -1.04 -9.75 3.94
CA VAL A 232 -1.75 -9.97 2.67
C VAL A 232 -0.91 -10.77 1.67
N ARG A 233 0.41 -10.54 1.62
CA ARG A 233 1.29 -11.17 0.63
C ARG A 233 1.54 -12.64 0.94
N THR A 234 1.69 -13.03 2.21
CA THR A 234 1.94 -14.43 2.56
C THR A 234 0.70 -15.27 2.34
N ARG A 235 -0.49 -14.69 2.54
CA ARG A 235 -1.77 -15.39 2.41
C ARG A 235 -2.31 -15.45 0.98
N GLU A 236 -1.81 -14.65 0.04
CA GLU A 236 -2.37 -14.60 -1.32
C GLU A 236 -2.27 -15.97 -2.02
N VAL A 237 -3.35 -16.37 -2.70
CA VAL A 237 -3.48 -17.70 -3.33
C VAL A 237 -2.31 -18.04 -4.26
N GLY A 238 -1.80 -17.08 -5.02
CA GLY A 238 -0.65 -17.33 -5.92
C GLY A 238 0.64 -17.69 -5.18
N ILE A 239 0.88 -17.12 -4.00
CA ILE A 239 2.05 -17.45 -3.17
C ILE A 239 1.86 -18.82 -2.52
N GLN A 240 0.65 -19.11 -2.04
CA GLN A 240 0.31 -20.41 -1.44
C GLN A 240 0.40 -21.56 -2.46
N GLU A 241 -0.07 -21.34 -3.69
CA GLU A 241 0.04 -22.31 -4.77
C GLU A 241 1.51 -22.57 -5.15
N VAL A 242 2.32 -21.52 -5.34
CA VAL A 242 3.72 -21.64 -5.76
C VAL A 242 4.60 -22.28 -4.68
N HIS A 243 4.46 -21.85 -3.42
CA HIS A 243 5.37 -22.28 -2.35
C HIS A 243 4.89 -23.51 -1.58
N HIS A 244 3.58 -23.72 -1.48
CA HIS A 244 2.99 -24.77 -0.66
C HIS A 244 2.14 -25.76 -1.45
N LYS A 245 1.87 -25.51 -2.74
CA LYS A 245 0.99 -26.32 -3.61
C LYS A 245 -0.41 -26.51 -3.02
N VAL A 246 -0.89 -25.51 -2.28
CA VAL A 246 -2.22 -25.50 -1.66
C VAL A 246 -3.15 -24.67 -2.53
N VAL A 247 -4.35 -25.20 -2.77
CA VAL A 247 -5.45 -24.51 -3.44
C VAL A 247 -6.62 -24.42 -2.46
N PRO A 248 -7.39 -23.30 -2.48
CA PRO A 248 -8.50 -23.12 -1.54
C PRO A 248 -9.58 -24.18 -1.78
N ASP A 249 -10.09 -24.76 -0.69
CA ASP A 249 -11.15 -25.78 -0.75
C ASP A 249 -12.54 -25.19 -0.42
N GLN A 250 -12.56 -24.13 0.37
CA GLN A 250 -13.75 -23.39 0.77
C GLN A 250 -13.47 -21.89 0.70
N VAL A 251 -14.51 -21.10 0.41
CA VAL A 251 -14.36 -19.66 0.23
C VAL A 251 -15.48 -18.94 0.96
N GLU A 252 -15.11 -18.07 1.88
CA GLU A 252 -16.01 -17.26 2.69
C GLU A 252 -15.72 -15.78 2.50
N LEU A 253 -16.77 -14.95 2.54
CA LEU A 253 -16.64 -13.50 2.61
C LEU A 253 -16.36 -13.10 4.06
N ILE A 254 -15.20 -12.50 4.30
CA ILE A 254 -14.75 -12.04 5.61
C ILE A 254 -14.63 -10.53 5.61
N ARG A 255 -15.16 -9.92 6.68
CA ARG A 255 -15.10 -8.48 6.93
C ARG A 255 -14.28 -8.19 8.17
N ARG A 256 -13.41 -7.19 8.08
CA ARG A 256 -12.65 -6.64 9.22
C ARG A 256 -12.75 -5.13 9.21
N ASP A 257 -13.27 -4.56 10.29
CA ASP A 257 -13.39 -3.11 10.45
C ASP A 257 -12.30 -2.58 11.39
N TYR A 258 -11.74 -1.43 11.06
CA TYR A 258 -10.79 -0.73 11.91
C TYR A 258 -10.89 0.78 11.72
N TYR A 259 -10.63 1.52 12.81
CA TYR A 259 -10.51 2.97 12.74
C TYR A 259 -9.09 3.36 12.32
N ALA A 260 -8.96 4.27 11.34
CA ALA A 260 -7.68 4.81 10.91
C ALA A 260 -7.81 6.27 10.46
N ASN A 261 -6.96 7.14 11.01
CA ASN A 261 -6.79 8.54 10.63
C ASN A 261 -8.13 9.28 10.42
N GLY A 262 -8.97 9.34 11.44
CA GLY A 262 -10.24 10.08 11.35
C GLY A 262 -11.42 9.33 10.71
N GLY A 263 -11.20 8.15 10.12
CA GLY A 263 -12.22 7.44 9.34
C GLY A 263 -12.36 5.96 9.66
N TRP A 264 -13.49 5.42 9.23
CA TRP A 264 -13.82 4.00 9.32
C TRP A 264 -13.33 3.29 8.06
N GLU A 265 -12.38 2.37 8.22
CA GLU A 265 -11.93 1.45 7.18
C GLU A 265 -12.60 0.09 7.35
N THR A 266 -13.06 -0.45 6.24
CA THR A 266 -13.60 -1.81 6.11
C THR A 266 -12.75 -2.57 5.11
N PHE A 267 -12.12 -3.65 5.57
CA PHE A 267 -11.41 -4.60 4.74
C PHE A 267 -12.31 -5.80 4.47
N LEU A 268 -12.82 -5.88 3.24
CA LEU A 268 -13.56 -7.03 2.74
C LEU A 268 -12.60 -7.97 2.03
N SER A 269 -12.79 -9.27 2.20
CA SER A 269 -11.94 -10.28 1.59
C SER A 269 -12.68 -11.57 1.35
N TYR A 270 -12.42 -12.23 0.22
CA TYR A 270 -12.73 -13.64 0.06
C TYR A 270 -11.53 -14.47 0.49
N GLU A 271 -11.72 -15.32 1.48
CA GLU A 271 -10.66 -16.11 2.11
C GLU A 271 -11.10 -17.58 2.29
N ASP A 272 -10.13 -18.50 2.31
CA ASP A 272 -10.29 -19.82 2.92
C ASP A 272 -9.86 -19.71 4.39
N PRO A 273 -10.80 -19.67 5.36
CA PRO A 273 -10.44 -19.46 6.76
C PRO A 273 -9.75 -20.65 7.42
N LYS A 274 -9.89 -21.87 6.86
CA LYS A 274 -9.23 -23.06 7.41
C LYS A 274 -7.77 -23.12 7.00
N GLN A 275 -7.51 -22.80 5.73
CA GLN A 275 -6.16 -22.82 5.16
C GLN A 275 -5.44 -21.47 5.25
N ASP A 276 -6.14 -20.43 5.71
CA ASP A 276 -5.67 -19.04 5.80
C ASP A 276 -5.22 -18.44 4.46
N ILE A 277 -5.96 -18.74 3.38
CA ILE A 277 -5.66 -18.30 2.01
C ILE A 277 -6.54 -17.12 1.63
N LEU A 278 -5.96 -16.10 0.99
CA LEU A 278 -6.62 -14.90 0.50
C LEU A 278 -6.77 -14.94 -1.03
N ILE A 279 -8.01 -14.80 -1.51
CA ILE A 279 -8.37 -14.88 -2.94
C ILE A 279 -8.61 -13.49 -3.53
N GLY A 280 -9.29 -12.62 -2.80
CA GLY A 280 -9.53 -11.24 -3.24
C GLY A 280 -9.79 -10.34 -2.06
N LEU A 281 -9.53 -9.04 -2.23
CA LEU A 281 -9.71 -8.02 -1.21
C LEU A 281 -10.33 -6.75 -1.79
N LEU A 282 -11.00 -5.99 -0.93
CA LEU A 282 -11.48 -4.64 -1.18
C LEU A 282 -11.28 -3.78 0.08
N ARG A 283 -10.81 -2.55 -0.12
CA ARG A 283 -10.71 -1.52 0.93
C ARG A 283 -11.80 -0.48 0.74
N LEU A 284 -12.73 -0.40 1.67
CA LEU A 284 -13.78 0.61 1.70
C LEU A 284 -13.52 1.56 2.86
N ARG A 285 -13.67 2.86 2.62
CA ARG A 285 -13.54 3.89 3.65
C ARG A 285 -14.77 4.78 3.67
N LYS A 286 -15.28 5.09 4.87
CA LYS A 286 -16.24 6.18 5.05
C LYS A 286 -15.50 7.51 5.08
N ALA A 287 -15.78 8.40 4.12
CA ALA A 287 -15.14 9.71 4.05
C ALA A 287 -15.39 10.51 5.35
N SER A 288 -14.34 11.08 5.94
CA SER A 288 -14.47 11.85 7.18
C SER A 288 -14.91 13.29 6.89
N LYS A 289 -15.55 13.95 7.86
CA LYS A 289 -15.92 15.37 7.71
C LYS A 289 -14.73 16.32 7.85
N LYS A 290 -13.65 15.88 8.51
CA LYS A 290 -12.53 16.76 8.90
C LYS A 290 -11.47 16.88 7.82
N TYR A 291 -11.16 15.79 7.11
CA TYR A 291 -10.01 15.74 6.19
C TYR A 291 -10.41 15.64 4.71
N THR A 292 -11.70 15.41 4.41
CA THR A 292 -12.18 15.31 3.02
C THR A 292 -12.26 16.70 2.38
N TYR A 293 -11.33 16.99 1.48
CA TYR A 293 -11.24 18.28 0.76
C TYR A 293 -11.67 18.19 -0.71
N ARG A 294 -11.79 16.97 -1.26
CA ARG A 294 -12.12 16.74 -2.67
C ARG A 294 -13.56 17.17 -2.99
N LYS A 295 -13.72 18.01 -4.01
CA LYS A 295 -15.02 18.54 -4.44
C LYS A 295 -16.02 17.44 -4.77
N GLU A 296 -15.53 16.31 -5.30
CA GLU A 296 -16.37 15.17 -5.67
C GLU A 296 -17.07 14.54 -4.46
N PHE A 297 -16.55 14.75 -3.23
CA PHE A 297 -17.10 14.15 -2.01
C PHE A 297 -17.82 15.16 -1.11
N ALA A 298 -17.88 16.44 -1.52
CA ALA A 298 -18.35 17.53 -0.67
C ALA A 298 -19.88 17.70 -0.68
N SER A 299 -20.55 17.42 -1.80
CA SER A 299 -21.99 17.68 -1.97
C SER A 299 -22.90 16.68 -1.26
N GLN A 300 -22.41 15.47 -0.97
CA GLN A 300 -23.20 14.41 -0.34
C GLN A 300 -22.31 13.44 0.45
N PRO A 301 -22.87 12.74 1.46
CA PRO A 301 -22.17 11.66 2.15
C PRO A 301 -21.67 10.60 1.17
N THR A 302 -20.35 10.38 1.15
CA THR A 302 -19.68 9.50 0.18
C THR A 302 -18.83 8.44 0.89
N SER A 303 -18.83 7.23 0.33
CA SER A 303 -17.89 6.17 0.68
C SER A 303 -16.91 5.90 -0.46
N ILE A 304 -15.67 5.55 -0.11
CA ILE A 304 -14.57 5.48 -1.06
C ILE A 304 -14.01 4.07 -1.11
N VAL A 305 -14.04 3.43 -2.28
CA VAL A 305 -13.29 2.21 -2.55
C VAL A 305 -11.86 2.59 -2.93
N ARG A 306 -10.93 2.28 -2.02
CA ARG A 306 -9.51 2.64 -2.09
C ARG A 306 -8.67 1.61 -2.84
N GLU A 307 -9.13 0.37 -2.90
CA GLU A 307 -8.50 -0.73 -3.61
C GLU A 307 -9.53 -1.83 -3.86
N LEU A 308 -9.54 -2.41 -5.06
CA LEU A 308 -10.09 -3.73 -5.34
C LEU A 308 -8.97 -4.56 -5.96
N HIS A 309 -8.71 -5.73 -5.40
CA HIS A 309 -7.67 -6.63 -5.92
C HIS A 309 -8.12 -8.07 -5.81
N VAL A 310 -8.24 -8.75 -6.95
CA VAL A 310 -8.55 -10.18 -7.01
C VAL A 310 -7.29 -10.91 -7.48
N TYR A 311 -6.77 -11.80 -6.64
CA TYR A 311 -5.64 -12.64 -6.98
C TYR A 311 -6.16 -13.78 -7.85
N GLY A 312 -5.84 -13.72 -9.13
CA GLY A 312 -6.10 -14.82 -10.06
C GLY A 312 -4.90 -15.75 -10.13
N SER A 313 -5.18 -17.04 -10.23
CA SER A 313 -4.40 -17.91 -11.11
C SER A 313 -4.89 -17.68 -12.55
N VAL A 314 -3.95 -17.68 -13.50
CA VAL A 314 -4.24 -18.15 -14.84
C VAL A 314 -4.56 -19.64 -14.68
N VAL A 315 -5.78 -19.98 -14.25
CA VAL A 315 -6.25 -21.36 -14.31
C VAL A 315 -6.41 -21.67 -15.80
N PRO A 316 -5.74 -22.72 -16.34
CA PRO A 316 -5.86 -23.06 -17.75
C PRO A 316 -7.34 -23.25 -18.12
N LEU A 317 -7.73 -22.66 -19.25
CA LEU A 317 -9.06 -22.65 -19.88
C LEU A 317 -9.59 -24.03 -20.32
N HIS A 318 -9.18 -25.11 -19.65
CA HIS A 318 -9.50 -26.48 -20.01
C HIS A 318 -10.21 -27.22 -18.87
N SER A 319 -11.37 -26.71 -18.49
CA SER A 319 -12.51 -27.51 -18.03
C SER A 319 -13.73 -26.62 -17.87
N ARG A 320 -14.48 -26.44 -18.97
CA ARG A 320 -15.83 -25.87 -18.92
C ARG A 320 -16.75 -26.91 -18.29
N ASP A 321 -16.79 -26.97 -16.96
CA ASP A 321 -17.91 -27.57 -16.24
C ASP A 321 -18.90 -26.43 -15.90
N PRO A 322 -20.08 -26.38 -16.55
CA PRO A 322 -21.05 -25.31 -16.35
C PRO A 322 -21.65 -25.24 -14.93
N ARG A 323 -21.32 -26.19 -14.05
CA ARG A 323 -21.70 -26.16 -12.62
C ARG A 323 -20.63 -25.54 -11.70
N LYS A 324 -19.44 -25.21 -12.21
CA LYS A 324 -18.33 -24.60 -11.45
C LYS A 324 -18.14 -23.13 -11.82
N PHE A 325 -19.07 -22.29 -11.39
CA PHE A 325 -19.02 -20.82 -11.51
C PHE A 325 -17.97 -20.15 -10.57
N GLN A 326 -16.91 -20.84 -10.15
CA GLN A 326 -16.26 -20.52 -8.88
C GLN A 326 -15.10 -19.50 -8.89
N HIS A 327 -14.67 -18.95 -10.04
CA HIS A 327 -13.52 -18.01 -10.07
C HIS A 327 -13.71 -16.74 -10.92
N GLN A 328 -14.90 -16.51 -11.49
CA GLN A 328 -15.23 -15.30 -12.24
C GLN A 328 -16.38 -14.58 -11.53
N GLY A 329 -16.06 -13.67 -10.61
CA GLY A 329 -17.09 -12.87 -9.93
C GLY A 329 -16.70 -12.24 -8.61
N PHE A 330 -15.61 -12.68 -7.95
CA PHE A 330 -15.23 -12.13 -6.65
C PHE A 330 -15.08 -10.60 -6.65
N GLY A 331 -14.57 -10.02 -7.73
CA GLY A 331 -14.50 -8.57 -7.88
C GLY A 331 -15.87 -7.90 -7.87
N THR A 332 -16.84 -8.45 -8.60
CA THR A 332 -18.23 -7.96 -8.61
C THR A 332 -18.89 -8.12 -7.25
N LEU A 333 -18.76 -9.31 -6.64
CA LEU A 333 -19.35 -9.61 -5.33
C LEU A 333 -18.80 -8.71 -4.22
N LEU A 334 -17.48 -8.42 -4.24
CA LEU A 334 -16.87 -7.47 -3.30
C LEU A 334 -17.43 -6.05 -3.51
N MET A 335 -17.62 -5.62 -4.76
CA MET A 335 -18.18 -4.30 -5.07
C MET A 335 -19.66 -4.19 -4.69
N GLU A 336 -20.43 -5.27 -4.81
CA GLU A 336 -21.83 -5.34 -4.38
C GLU A 336 -21.93 -5.21 -2.85
N GLU A 337 -21.13 -5.97 -2.10
CA GLU A 337 -21.11 -5.86 -0.64
C GLU A 337 -20.61 -4.48 -0.19
N ALA A 338 -19.60 -3.92 -0.85
CA ALA A 338 -19.12 -2.57 -0.57
C ALA A 338 -20.21 -1.51 -0.78
N ALA A 339 -21.02 -1.65 -1.83
CA ALA A 339 -22.16 -0.77 -2.08
C ALA A 339 -23.26 -0.93 -1.03
N ARG A 340 -23.56 -2.17 -0.60
CA ARG A 340 -24.50 -2.45 0.48
C ARG A 340 -24.07 -1.79 1.80
N ILE A 341 -22.82 -2.01 2.23
CA ILE A 341 -22.26 -1.40 3.44
C ILE A 341 -22.27 0.13 3.34
N ALA A 342 -21.86 0.68 2.20
CA ALA A 342 -21.86 2.13 1.98
C ALA A 342 -23.26 2.74 2.11
N LYS A 343 -24.29 2.07 1.59
CA LYS A 343 -25.68 2.56 1.64
C LYS A 343 -26.30 2.37 3.01
N GLU A 344 -26.28 1.15 3.52
CA GLU A 344 -27.05 0.74 4.70
C GLU A 344 -26.37 1.12 6.01
N GLU A 345 -25.03 1.05 6.07
CA GLU A 345 -24.30 1.22 7.32
C GLU A 345 -23.55 2.56 7.38
N HIS A 346 -22.94 3.00 6.27
CA HIS A 346 -22.30 4.31 6.24
C HIS A 346 -23.31 5.45 6.05
N GLY A 347 -24.51 5.16 5.54
CA GLY A 347 -25.50 6.17 5.15
C GLY A 347 -24.98 7.07 4.02
N SER A 348 -24.22 6.50 3.08
CA SER A 348 -23.71 7.22 1.92
C SER A 348 -24.72 7.21 0.78
N GLU A 349 -24.76 8.31 0.05
CA GLU A 349 -25.59 8.44 -1.16
C GLU A 349 -24.76 8.14 -2.42
N LYS A 350 -23.43 8.22 -2.32
CA LYS A 350 -22.50 7.96 -3.40
C LYS A 350 -21.37 7.02 -2.97
N ILE A 351 -20.95 6.16 -3.89
CA ILE A 351 -19.72 5.38 -3.77
C ILE A 351 -18.76 5.76 -4.90
N SER A 352 -17.50 6.00 -4.54
CA SER A 352 -16.45 6.43 -5.49
C SER A 352 -15.24 5.54 -5.41
N VAL A 353 -14.61 5.26 -6.54
CA VAL A 353 -13.46 4.36 -6.66
C VAL A 353 -12.24 5.14 -7.17
N ILE A 354 -11.11 4.99 -6.50
CA ILE A 354 -9.81 5.46 -7.02
C ILE A 354 -9.27 4.49 -8.07
N SER A 355 -9.84 4.56 -9.28
CA SER A 355 -9.47 3.64 -10.36
C SER A 355 -8.16 4.06 -11.04
N GLY A 356 -7.25 3.11 -11.23
CA GLY A 356 -6.19 3.26 -12.23
C GLY A 356 -6.78 3.47 -13.62
N VAL A 357 -6.10 4.26 -14.45
CA VAL A 357 -6.60 4.70 -15.77
C VAL A 357 -6.98 3.51 -16.66
N GLY A 358 -6.12 2.50 -16.74
CA GLY A 358 -6.34 1.31 -17.59
C GLY A 358 -7.48 0.38 -17.13
N VAL A 359 -7.99 0.57 -15.90
CA VAL A 359 -9.06 -0.27 -15.33
C VAL A 359 -10.40 0.46 -15.17
N ARG A 360 -10.52 1.73 -15.61
CA ARG A 360 -11.80 2.48 -15.57
C ARG A 360 -12.93 1.75 -16.30
N ASN A 361 -12.63 1.13 -17.45
CA ASN A 361 -13.62 0.36 -18.23
C ASN A 361 -14.16 -0.88 -17.48
N TYR A 362 -13.45 -1.41 -16.47
CA TYR A 362 -13.99 -2.47 -15.62
C TYR A 362 -15.14 -1.93 -14.76
N TYR A 363 -14.93 -0.77 -14.12
CA TYR A 363 -15.96 -0.13 -13.29
C TYR A 363 -17.13 0.41 -14.12
N ALA A 364 -16.88 0.88 -15.34
CA ALA A 364 -17.94 1.28 -16.27
C ALA A 364 -18.95 0.16 -16.54
N LYS A 365 -18.48 -1.09 -16.67
CA LYS A 365 -19.35 -2.27 -16.82
C LYS A 365 -20.19 -2.57 -15.57
N LEU A 366 -19.77 -2.08 -14.41
CA LEU A 366 -20.50 -2.18 -13.14
C LEU A 366 -21.42 -0.97 -12.88
N GLY A 367 -21.62 -0.10 -13.88
CA GLY A 367 -22.47 1.08 -13.82
C GLY A 367 -21.85 2.30 -13.13
N TYR A 368 -20.51 2.37 -13.05
CA TYR A 368 -19.81 3.55 -12.58
C TYR A 368 -19.49 4.50 -13.74
N GLU A 369 -19.54 5.80 -13.47
CA GLU A 369 -19.19 6.85 -14.43
C GLU A 369 -17.96 7.62 -13.97
N LEU A 370 -17.25 8.26 -14.90
CA LEU A 370 -16.08 9.08 -14.58
C LEU A 370 -16.55 10.39 -13.92
N ASP A 371 -16.07 10.66 -12.71
CA ASP A 371 -16.41 11.81 -11.87
C ASP A 371 -15.10 12.43 -11.35
N GLY A 372 -14.57 13.40 -12.08
CA GLY A 372 -13.23 13.92 -11.87
C GLY A 372 -12.17 12.83 -12.03
N PRO A 373 -11.28 12.60 -11.03
CA PRO A 373 -10.30 11.53 -11.09
C PRO A 373 -10.85 10.14 -10.71
N TYR A 374 -12.10 10.06 -10.21
CA TYR A 374 -12.70 8.84 -9.67
C TYR A 374 -13.68 8.18 -10.64
N MET A 375 -13.98 6.90 -10.40
CA MET A 375 -15.16 6.25 -10.96
C MET A 375 -16.25 6.23 -9.88
N SER A 376 -17.37 6.93 -10.08
CA SER A 376 -18.42 7.12 -9.08
C SER A 376 -19.75 6.49 -9.51
N LYS A 377 -20.58 6.13 -8.52
CA LYS A 377 -21.95 5.64 -8.71
C LYS A 377 -22.84 6.08 -7.54
N MET A 378 -24.07 6.52 -7.84
CA MET A 378 -25.09 6.80 -6.82
C MET A 378 -25.67 5.48 -6.27
N LEU A 379 -25.97 5.42 -4.97
CA LEU A 379 -26.32 4.18 -4.23
C LEU A 379 -27.81 3.92 -4.06
#